data_AF-A0A6P6EMV7-F1
#
_entry.id   AF-A0A6P6EMV7-F1
#
_cell.length_a   1.000
_cell.length_b   1.000
_cell.length_c   1.000
_cell.angle_alpha   90.00
_cell.angle_beta   90.00
_cell.angle_gamma   90.00
#
_symmetry.space_group_name_H-M   'P 1'
#
loop_
_entity.id
_entity.type
_entity.pdbx_description
1 polymer ?
#
loop_
_entity_poly.entity_id
_entity_poly.type
_entity_poly.pdbx_seq_one_letter_code
_entity_poly.pdbx_strand_id
1 'polypeptide(L)'
;MPWSLCERSFWLWGALLWLGTRTAGDAPSTSQSTCTDFQSANLLRGTSLRVQYLLFVPSDPGCGQLLEESSDIQNSGFNATLGTKLIIHGFRALGTKPSWIDAFIRALLRAADANVIAVDWVHGSTGVYFSAVDNVVKLSLKISRFLDKLLELGVSQSSIHILGVSLGAHVGGMVGQFYEGQLGRITGLDPAGPEYTRASLEERLDPGDALFVEAIHTDTDNLGIRIPVGHVDYFVNGGQDQPGCPLFIYAGYSYLICDHMRAVHLYISALENSCPLVAFPCANYKAFLAGHCLDCFNPFMLSCPRIGLVEQGGVKIEPLPKEVRVYLQTTSKAPYCVHHSLVEFHLQKPRTKDTSIEIDFVSSNATSSVKITIARQQLQGKAVIAHPNPPCQINQVKFKLQASCQVWRRDRTTIAGKFCTAPLPVNDNQKTVCLPEPVSLQECRSVAHNWKASCA
;
A
#
# COMPACT_ATOMS: atom_id res chain seq x y z
N MET A 1 26.41 -50.01 -3.78
CA MET A 1 26.45 -51.31 -3.07
C MET A 1 27.59 -52.14 -3.63
N PRO A 2 28.27 -52.95 -2.80
CA PRO A 2 28.95 -52.61 -1.53
C PRO A 2 30.49 -52.75 -1.76
N TRP A 3 31.42 -52.74 -0.80
CA TRP A 3 31.42 -52.80 0.67
C TRP A 3 32.30 -51.67 1.27
N SER A 4 32.43 -51.64 2.60
CA SER A 4 33.46 -50.95 3.39
C SER A 4 34.13 -51.94 4.35
N LEU A 5 35.36 -51.63 4.84
CA LEU A 5 36.13 -52.16 6.00
C LEU A 5 37.64 -51.91 5.70
N CYS A 6 38.58 -51.66 6.63
CA CYS A 6 38.57 -51.21 8.03
C CYS A 6 40.00 -50.75 8.42
N GLU A 7 40.22 -50.40 9.70
CA GLU A 7 41.51 -50.14 10.39
C GLU A 7 42.22 -48.81 10.06
N ARG A 8 42.32 -47.83 10.96
CA ARG A 8 42.89 -47.73 12.34
C ARG A 8 44.43 -47.68 12.38
N SER A 9 44.97 -46.52 12.76
CA SER A 9 45.85 -46.42 13.93
C SER A 9 45.90 -45.01 14.51
N PHE A 10 46.20 -44.90 15.82
CA PHE A 10 46.32 -43.67 16.61
C PHE A 10 47.73 -43.04 16.47
N TRP A 11 47.92 -41.79 16.87
CA TRP A 11 48.72 -41.40 18.07
C TRP A 11 48.77 -39.88 18.32
N LEU A 12 49.08 -39.54 19.58
CA LEU A 12 49.11 -38.20 20.21
C LEU A 12 50.57 -37.88 20.64
N TRP A 13 51.01 -36.65 20.98
CA TRP A 13 50.42 -35.31 21.09
C TRP A 13 51.57 -34.26 21.11
N GLY A 14 51.31 -32.95 21.21
CA GLY A 14 52.37 -32.00 21.63
C GLY A 14 52.11 -30.50 21.44
N ALA A 15 52.05 -29.74 22.54
CA ALA A 15 52.04 -28.27 22.55
C ALA A 15 52.76 -27.72 23.80
N LEU A 16 53.54 -26.64 23.63
CA LEU A 16 54.03 -25.68 24.64
C LEU A 16 54.61 -24.48 23.86
N LEU A 17 54.00 -23.29 23.87
CA LEU A 17 54.05 -22.21 24.88
C LEU A 17 55.39 -21.44 24.95
N TRP A 18 55.34 -20.14 24.61
CA TRP A 18 56.25 -19.12 25.12
C TRP A 18 55.53 -17.78 25.32
N LEU A 19 55.94 -17.00 26.32
CA LEU A 19 55.20 -15.84 26.82
C LEU A 19 55.59 -14.52 26.14
N GLY A 20 54.64 -13.56 26.16
CA GLY A 20 54.91 -12.14 25.90
C GLY A 20 53.87 -11.28 26.63
N THR A 21 54.26 -10.63 27.73
CA THR A 21 53.39 -9.74 28.51
C THR A 21 53.38 -8.32 27.93
N ARG A 22 52.19 -7.76 27.72
CA ARG A 22 51.96 -6.31 27.64
C ARG A 22 50.68 -5.96 28.35
N THR A 23 50.80 -5.07 29.34
CA THR A 23 49.68 -4.41 29.99
C THR A 23 49.11 -3.34 29.05
N ALA A 24 47.81 -3.42 28.78
CA ALA A 24 47.01 -2.33 28.24
C ALA A 24 45.89 -2.09 29.24
N GLY A 25 45.69 -0.84 29.65
CA GLY A 25 44.73 -0.50 30.71
C GLY A 25 43.28 -0.69 30.27
N ASP A 26 42.42 -0.97 31.24
CA ASP A 26 40.98 -1.06 31.05
C ASP A 26 40.42 0.28 30.55
N ALA A 27 40.17 0.37 29.25
CA ALA A 27 39.13 1.26 28.76
C ALA A 27 37.77 0.70 29.23
N PRO A 28 36.83 1.53 29.72
CA PRO A 28 35.50 1.05 30.04
C PRO A 28 34.91 0.40 28.79
N SER A 29 34.42 -0.83 28.91
CA SER A 29 33.63 -1.46 27.85
C SER A 29 32.37 -0.62 27.65
N THR A 30 32.36 0.21 26.61
CA THR A 30 31.12 0.78 26.07
C THR A 30 30.16 -0.39 25.88
N SER A 31 29.04 -0.38 26.61
CA SER A 31 28.04 -1.43 26.52
C SER A 31 27.58 -1.55 25.07
N GLN A 32 28.06 -2.58 24.36
CA GLN A 32 27.57 -2.89 23.04
C GLN A 32 26.11 -3.30 23.21
N SER A 33 25.20 -2.38 22.89
CA SER A 33 23.77 -2.64 22.85
C SER A 33 23.53 -3.80 21.89
N THR A 34 23.17 -4.97 22.44
CA THR A 34 22.95 -6.17 21.65
C THR A 34 21.67 -6.01 20.84
N CYS A 35 21.82 -5.69 19.55
CA CYS A 35 20.70 -5.55 18.63
C CYS A 35 19.87 -6.83 18.60
N THR A 36 18.58 -6.70 18.91
CA THR A 36 17.63 -7.80 18.86
C THR A 36 16.98 -7.82 17.48
N ASP A 37 17.00 -8.98 16.83
CA ASP A 37 16.29 -9.22 15.57
C ASP A 37 15.06 -10.09 15.81
N PHE A 38 14.17 -10.15 14.82
CA PHE A 38 12.93 -10.91 14.87
C PHE A 38 13.14 -12.40 15.17
N GLN A 39 12.22 -12.95 15.94
CA GLN A 39 12.09 -14.36 16.23
C GLN A 39 11.88 -15.20 14.96
N SER A 40 12.22 -16.49 15.06
CA SER A 40 12.01 -17.46 13.98
C SER A 40 11.35 -18.74 14.49
N ALA A 41 10.11 -18.94 14.08
CA ALA A 41 9.25 -20.04 14.49
C ALA A 41 9.18 -21.14 13.41
N ASN A 42 8.90 -22.37 13.83
CA ASN A 42 8.52 -23.47 12.95
C ASN A 42 7.84 -24.55 13.81
N LEU A 43 7.31 -25.60 13.17
CA LEU A 43 6.58 -26.66 13.87
C LEU A 43 7.41 -27.39 14.95
N LEU A 44 8.74 -27.43 14.83
CA LEU A 44 9.64 -28.05 15.81
C LEU A 44 10.01 -27.12 16.97
N ARG A 45 10.10 -25.81 16.73
CA ARG A 45 10.39 -24.78 17.75
C ARG A 45 9.14 -24.34 18.53
N GLY A 46 7.95 -24.75 18.09
CA GLY A 46 6.66 -24.37 18.65
C GLY A 46 6.13 -23.05 18.09
N THR A 47 4.81 -22.97 17.97
CA THR A 47 4.08 -21.83 17.39
C THR A 47 3.19 -21.11 18.41
N SER A 48 3.34 -21.39 19.71
CA SER A 48 2.64 -20.68 20.78
C SER A 48 3.00 -19.19 20.77
N LEU A 49 2.02 -18.33 21.07
CA LEU A 49 2.17 -16.87 21.03
C LEU A 49 3.29 -16.38 21.95
N ARG A 50 4.30 -15.75 21.36
CA ARG A 50 5.32 -14.95 22.04
C ARG A 50 5.34 -13.59 21.33
N VAL A 51 5.58 -12.53 22.10
CA VAL A 51 5.52 -11.16 21.58
C VAL A 51 6.76 -10.42 22.05
N GLN A 52 7.43 -9.73 21.14
CA GLN A 52 8.52 -8.80 21.44
C GLN A 52 8.18 -7.42 20.86
N TYR A 53 8.62 -6.39 21.57
CA TYR A 53 8.52 -4.99 21.14
C TYR A 53 9.92 -4.49 20.83
N LEU A 54 10.18 -4.21 19.56
CA LEU A 54 11.50 -3.80 19.08
C LEU A 54 11.46 -2.32 18.70
N LEU A 55 12.07 -1.47 19.51
CA LEU A 55 12.23 -0.05 19.24
C LEU A 55 13.38 0.19 18.26
N PHE A 56 13.14 1.08 17.30
CA PHE A 56 14.13 1.58 16.36
C PHE A 56 14.17 3.11 16.44
N VAL A 57 15.37 3.67 16.37
CA VAL A 57 15.63 5.11 16.51
C VAL A 57 16.44 5.64 15.32
N PRO A 58 16.34 6.95 14.97
CA PRO A 58 17.01 7.48 13.78
C PRO A 58 18.54 7.36 13.80
N SER A 59 19.16 7.29 14.99
CA SER A 59 20.61 7.15 15.15
C SER A 59 21.15 5.76 14.81
N ASP A 60 20.34 4.71 14.97
CA ASP A 60 20.66 3.35 14.52
C ASP A 60 19.38 2.66 14.01
N PRO A 61 18.96 2.93 12.75
CA PRO A 61 17.71 2.43 12.21
C PRO A 61 17.77 0.95 11.80
N GLY A 62 18.90 0.26 12.03
CA GLY A 62 19.06 -1.17 11.78
C GLY A 62 19.06 -2.03 13.05
N CYS A 63 19.20 -1.41 14.23
CA CYS A 63 19.32 -2.11 15.51
C CYS A 63 18.00 -2.03 16.30
N GLY A 64 17.33 -3.17 16.46
CA GLY A 64 16.16 -3.28 17.32
C GLY A 64 16.55 -3.32 18.79
N GLN A 65 16.07 -2.38 19.59
CA GLN A 65 16.18 -2.39 21.05
C GLN A 65 14.95 -3.09 21.63
N LEU A 66 15.14 -4.19 22.34
CA LEU A 66 14.06 -4.94 22.97
C LEU A 66 13.52 -4.17 24.19
N LEU A 67 12.19 -4.05 24.28
CA LEU A 67 11.49 -3.42 25.40
C LEU A 67 10.68 -4.48 26.17
N GLU A 68 11.17 -4.96 27.32
CA GLU A 68 10.45 -5.93 28.17
C GLU A 68 9.79 -5.22 29.37
N GLU A 69 10.57 -4.41 30.10
CA GLU A 69 10.18 -3.68 31.31
C GLU A 69 10.16 -2.16 31.13
N SER A 70 9.48 -1.43 32.02
CA SER A 70 9.38 0.04 31.93
C SER A 70 10.75 0.73 32.14
N SER A 71 11.65 0.08 32.87
CA SER A 71 13.07 0.39 33.01
C SER A 71 13.82 0.35 31.68
N ASP A 72 13.54 -0.64 30.82
CA ASP A 72 14.17 -0.72 29.49
C ASP A 72 13.76 0.46 28.64
N ILE A 73 12.48 0.84 28.68
CA ILE A 73 11.94 1.97 27.92
C ILE A 73 12.63 3.28 28.33
N GLN A 74 12.78 3.53 29.63
CA GLN A 74 13.47 4.73 30.14
C GLN A 74 14.98 4.78 29.85
N ASN A 75 15.64 3.62 29.74
CA ASN A 75 17.08 3.52 29.43
C ASN A 75 17.38 3.33 27.93
N SER A 76 16.35 3.15 27.11
CA SER A 76 16.44 3.04 25.65
C SER A 76 16.54 4.42 24.97
N GLY A 77 16.63 4.43 23.64
CA GLY A 77 16.50 5.68 22.86
C GLY A 77 15.07 6.23 22.75
N PHE A 78 14.11 5.74 23.55
CA PHE A 78 12.70 6.15 23.50
C PHE A 78 12.50 7.59 23.99
N ASN A 79 11.62 8.34 23.32
CA ASN A 79 11.26 9.70 23.73
C ASN A 79 9.75 9.86 23.83
N ALA A 80 9.21 9.94 25.05
CA ALA A 80 7.78 10.06 25.31
C ALA A 80 7.14 11.37 24.77
N THR A 81 7.94 12.40 24.44
CA THR A 81 7.41 13.63 23.82
C THR A 81 7.14 13.49 22.31
N LEU A 82 7.63 12.42 21.68
CA LEU A 82 7.38 12.11 20.28
C LEU A 82 6.18 11.17 20.11
N GLY A 83 5.49 11.30 18.97
CA GLY A 83 4.47 10.33 18.57
C GLY A 83 5.04 8.92 18.39
N THR A 84 4.22 7.90 18.61
CA THR A 84 4.65 6.49 18.57
C THR A 84 3.98 5.75 17.42
N LYS A 85 4.78 5.10 16.58
CA LYS A 85 4.34 4.35 15.41
C LYS A 85 4.57 2.86 15.62
N LEU A 86 3.48 2.10 15.73
CA LEU A 86 3.50 0.68 16.05
C LEU A 86 3.23 -0.16 14.80
N ILE A 87 4.22 -0.87 14.28
CA ILE A 87 4.10 -1.72 13.09
C ILE A 87 3.72 -3.15 13.52
N ILE A 88 2.58 -3.66 13.06
CA ILE A 88 2.09 -5.02 13.37
C ILE A 88 2.02 -5.84 12.08
N HIS A 89 2.82 -6.90 11.98
CA HIS A 89 2.78 -7.79 10.82
C HIS A 89 1.58 -8.76 10.87
N GLY A 90 1.29 -9.42 9.74
CA GLY A 90 0.25 -10.45 9.65
C GLY A 90 0.75 -11.89 9.76
N PHE A 91 -0.03 -12.81 9.22
CA PHE A 91 0.25 -14.26 9.18
C PHE A 91 1.62 -14.60 8.54
N ARG A 92 2.35 -15.55 9.14
CA ARG A 92 3.71 -15.94 8.77
C ARG A 92 3.81 -17.45 8.52
N ALA A 93 3.29 -17.93 7.39
CA ALA A 93 3.27 -19.37 7.04
C ALA A 93 4.62 -20.10 7.26
N LEU A 94 5.74 -19.44 6.94
CA LEU A 94 7.11 -19.98 7.06
C LEU A 94 7.82 -19.63 8.38
N GLY A 95 7.19 -18.84 9.27
CA GLY A 95 7.76 -18.42 10.55
C GLY A 95 9.07 -17.63 10.47
N THR A 96 9.23 -16.84 9.41
CA THR A 96 10.37 -15.95 9.19
C THR A 96 9.99 -14.48 9.37
N LYS A 97 10.98 -13.66 9.75
CA LYS A 97 10.93 -12.19 9.72
C LYS A 97 10.25 -11.68 8.44
N PRO A 98 9.33 -10.69 8.50
CA PRO A 98 8.74 -10.11 7.30
C PRO A 98 9.81 -9.38 6.48
N SER A 99 10.03 -9.78 5.22
CA SER A 99 11.11 -9.25 4.36
C SER A 99 11.03 -7.75 4.07
N TRP A 100 9.86 -7.14 4.29
CA TRP A 100 9.57 -5.73 4.11
C TRP A 100 9.83 -4.88 5.37
N ILE A 101 9.98 -5.49 6.56
CA ILE A 101 9.93 -4.74 7.84
C ILE A 101 11.06 -3.71 7.95
N ASP A 102 12.29 -4.09 7.57
CA ASP A 102 13.46 -3.21 7.67
C ASP A 102 13.38 -2.03 6.69
N ALA A 103 12.71 -2.19 5.55
CA ALA A 103 12.45 -1.08 4.63
C ALA A 103 11.39 -0.13 5.22
N PHE A 104 10.33 -0.69 5.82
CA PHE A 104 9.24 0.10 6.41
C PHE A 104 9.69 0.91 7.64
N ILE A 105 10.47 0.30 8.54
CA ILE A 105 11.08 0.99 9.69
C ILE A 105 11.90 2.19 9.22
N ARG A 106 12.82 1.99 8.27
CA ARG A 106 13.66 3.07 7.71
C ARG A 106 12.86 4.15 7.01
N ALA A 107 11.79 3.78 6.29
CA ALA A 107 10.91 4.75 5.64
C ALA A 107 10.16 5.62 6.67
N LEU A 108 9.67 5.04 7.77
CA LEU A 108 9.00 5.76 8.85
C LEU A 108 9.95 6.70 9.60
N LEU A 109 11.15 6.22 9.98
CA LEU A 109 12.18 7.03 10.67
C LEU A 109 12.70 8.20 9.82
N ARG A 110 12.59 8.12 8.49
CA ARG A 110 12.91 9.24 7.57
C ARG A 110 11.75 10.21 7.38
N ALA A 111 10.52 9.73 7.46
CA ALA A 111 9.33 10.51 7.15
C ALA A 111 8.72 11.24 8.37
N ALA A 112 9.05 10.83 9.59
CA ALA A 112 8.61 11.48 10.82
C ALA A 112 9.61 11.32 11.96
N ASP A 113 9.76 12.36 12.77
CA ASP A 113 10.45 12.29 14.06
C ASP A 113 9.49 11.63 15.08
N ALA A 114 9.68 10.33 15.30
CA ALA A 114 8.74 9.46 16.01
C ALA A 114 9.45 8.22 16.57
N ASN A 115 8.94 7.68 17.68
CA ASN A 115 9.33 6.36 18.15
C ASN A 115 8.76 5.31 17.17
N VAL A 116 9.59 4.48 16.54
CA VAL A 116 9.13 3.40 15.66
C VAL A 116 9.33 2.06 16.37
N ILE A 117 8.23 1.37 16.66
CA ILE A 117 8.22 0.09 17.37
C ILE A 117 7.64 -0.98 16.45
N ALA A 118 8.38 -2.05 16.22
CA ALA A 118 7.87 -3.22 15.53
C ALA A 118 7.38 -4.27 16.55
N VAL A 119 6.16 -4.76 16.36
CA VAL A 119 5.59 -5.87 17.13
C VAL A 119 5.93 -7.18 16.43
N ASP A 120 6.87 -7.91 17.00
CA ASP A 120 7.17 -9.26 16.58
C ASP A 120 6.27 -10.25 17.29
N TRP A 121 5.44 -10.95 16.52
CA TRP A 121 4.66 -12.11 16.94
C TRP A 121 4.78 -13.25 15.92
N VAL A 122 5.97 -13.43 15.32
CA VAL A 122 6.29 -14.56 14.44
C VAL A 122 5.90 -15.88 15.12
N HIS A 123 6.21 -16.01 16.41
CA HIS A 123 5.58 -16.99 17.29
C HIS A 123 4.12 -16.61 17.59
N GLY A 124 3.16 -17.42 17.12
CA GLY A 124 1.72 -17.14 17.22
C GLY A 124 1.06 -16.83 15.87
N SER A 125 1.81 -16.21 14.94
CA SER A 125 1.38 -16.01 13.54
C SER A 125 1.81 -17.14 12.59
N THR A 126 2.54 -18.14 13.08
CA THR A 126 3.12 -19.23 12.27
C THR A 126 2.30 -20.52 12.35
N GLY A 127 2.19 -21.23 11.24
CA GLY A 127 1.56 -22.56 11.17
C GLY A 127 0.23 -22.52 10.41
N VAL A 128 -0.86 -22.87 11.10
CA VAL A 128 -2.22 -22.86 10.52
C VAL A 128 -2.85 -21.48 10.68
N TYR A 129 -3.49 -20.96 9.64
CA TYR A 129 -4.09 -19.62 9.63
C TYR A 129 -5.08 -19.38 10.78
N PHE A 130 -6.02 -20.30 11.01
CA PHE A 130 -7.00 -20.18 12.10
C PHE A 130 -6.34 -20.11 13.48
N SER A 131 -5.25 -20.84 13.72
CA SER A 131 -4.49 -20.74 14.97
C SER A 131 -3.79 -19.38 15.15
N ALA A 132 -3.54 -18.64 14.07
CA ALA A 132 -3.08 -17.25 14.14
C ALA A 132 -4.23 -16.28 14.42
N VAL A 133 -5.43 -16.54 13.87
CA VAL A 133 -6.67 -15.81 14.20
C VAL A 133 -7.00 -15.95 15.70
N ASP A 134 -6.94 -17.18 16.25
CA ASP A 134 -7.14 -17.48 17.68
C ASP A 134 -6.19 -16.71 18.63
N ASN A 135 -5.06 -16.22 18.11
CA ASN A 135 -4.07 -15.45 18.86
C ASN A 135 -4.30 -13.93 18.80
N VAL A 136 -5.13 -13.42 17.89
CA VAL A 136 -5.36 -11.97 17.71
C VAL A 136 -5.84 -11.31 19.01
N VAL A 137 -6.84 -11.88 19.70
CA VAL A 137 -7.33 -11.36 20.99
C VAL A 137 -6.22 -11.32 22.05
N LYS A 138 -5.42 -12.39 22.15
CA LYS A 138 -4.34 -12.50 23.13
C LYS A 138 -3.19 -11.55 22.83
N LEU A 139 -2.93 -11.27 21.55
CA LEU A 139 -1.96 -10.30 21.08
C LEU A 139 -2.43 -8.87 21.37
N SER A 140 -3.68 -8.51 21.05
CA SER A 140 -4.25 -7.19 21.33
C SER A 140 -4.23 -6.86 22.83
N LEU A 141 -4.54 -7.83 23.70
CA LEU A 141 -4.41 -7.68 25.16
C LEU A 141 -2.96 -7.50 25.62
N LYS A 142 -1.98 -8.11 24.94
CA LYS A 142 -0.55 -7.92 25.24
C LYS A 142 -0.05 -6.56 24.78
N ILE A 143 -0.50 -6.09 23.62
CA ILE A 143 -0.16 -4.78 23.06
C ILE A 143 -0.73 -3.67 23.93
N SER A 144 -1.98 -3.78 24.36
CA SER A 144 -2.62 -2.75 25.20
C SER A 144 -1.86 -2.57 26.52
N ARG A 145 -1.52 -3.66 27.23
CA ARG A 145 -0.66 -3.60 28.43
C ARG A 145 0.75 -3.03 28.18
N PHE A 146 1.22 -3.03 26.93
CA PHE A 146 2.46 -2.37 26.56
C PHE A 146 2.24 -0.88 26.28
N LEU A 147 1.15 -0.51 25.59
CA LEU A 147 0.74 0.89 25.39
C LEU A 147 0.43 1.58 26.72
N ASP A 148 -0.21 0.90 27.69
CA ASP A 148 -0.45 1.43 29.04
C ASP A 148 0.86 1.93 29.70
N LYS A 149 1.95 1.16 29.59
CA LYS A 149 3.29 1.59 30.06
C LYS A 149 3.79 2.84 29.32
N LEU A 150 3.50 2.99 28.03
CA LEU A 150 3.88 4.19 27.27
C LEU A 150 3.07 5.41 27.69
N LEU A 151 1.77 5.24 27.99
CA LEU A 151 0.90 6.29 28.52
C LEU A 151 1.35 6.73 29.93
N GLU A 152 1.73 5.78 30.80
CA GLU A 152 2.33 6.05 32.12
C GLU A 152 3.64 6.85 32.02
N LEU A 153 4.42 6.66 30.95
CA LEU A 153 5.64 7.42 30.65
C LEU A 153 5.35 8.80 30.00
N GLY A 154 4.09 9.16 29.78
CA GLY A 154 3.67 10.47 29.28
C GLY A 154 3.40 10.56 27.78
N VAL A 155 3.39 9.45 27.04
CA VAL A 155 2.97 9.45 25.63
C VAL A 155 1.49 9.84 25.55
N SER A 156 1.16 10.80 24.68
CA SER A 156 -0.24 11.12 24.42
C SER A 156 -0.92 9.99 23.65
N GLN A 157 -2.08 9.54 24.12
CA GLN A 157 -2.88 8.49 23.47
C GLN A 157 -3.26 8.85 22.02
N SER A 158 -3.54 10.13 21.75
CA SER A 158 -3.82 10.65 20.40
C SER A 158 -2.57 10.78 19.50
N SER A 159 -1.37 10.50 20.03
CA SER A 159 -0.11 10.45 19.26
C SER A 159 0.29 9.03 18.83
N ILE A 160 -0.49 8.02 19.23
CA ILE A 160 -0.28 6.62 18.85
C ILE A 160 -0.84 6.38 17.44
N HIS A 161 0.00 5.84 16.55
CA HIS A 161 -0.36 5.43 15.20
C HIS A 161 -0.03 3.94 15.01
N ILE A 162 -1.05 3.09 14.87
CA ILE A 162 -0.87 1.66 14.56
C ILE A 162 -0.88 1.47 13.04
N LEU A 163 0.11 0.75 12.52
CA LEU A 163 0.24 0.36 11.11
C LEU A 163 0.16 -1.17 11.03
N GLY A 164 -1.04 -1.68 10.79
CA GLY A 164 -1.33 -3.11 10.80
C GLY A 164 -1.40 -3.71 9.40
N VAL A 165 -0.63 -4.77 9.15
CA VAL A 165 -0.60 -5.49 7.86
C VAL A 165 -1.41 -6.79 7.98
N SER A 166 -2.34 -7.05 7.07
CA SER A 166 -3.11 -8.32 7.05
C SER A 166 -3.81 -8.56 8.39
N LEU A 167 -3.61 -9.70 9.06
CA LEU A 167 -4.11 -9.93 10.44
C LEU A 167 -3.73 -8.81 11.43
N GLY A 168 -2.57 -8.17 11.26
CA GLY A 168 -2.12 -7.07 12.11
C GLY A 168 -3.02 -5.84 12.05
N ALA A 169 -3.83 -5.67 11.01
CA ALA A 169 -4.83 -4.61 10.91
C ALA A 169 -5.98 -4.82 11.92
N HIS A 170 -6.45 -6.05 12.08
CA HIS A 170 -7.50 -6.40 13.05
C HIS A 170 -7.00 -6.43 14.49
N VAL A 171 -5.72 -6.77 14.68
CA VAL A 171 -5.03 -6.53 15.97
C VAL A 171 -5.05 -5.04 16.31
N GLY A 172 -4.72 -4.17 15.33
CA GLY A 172 -4.79 -2.72 15.51
C GLY A 172 -6.18 -2.20 15.86
N GLY A 173 -7.21 -2.67 15.15
CA GLY A 173 -8.61 -2.34 15.44
C GLY A 173 -9.02 -2.72 16.85
N MET A 174 -8.87 -3.99 17.21
CA MET A 174 -9.20 -4.50 18.55
C MET A 174 -8.42 -3.83 19.69
N VAL A 175 -7.16 -3.42 19.47
CA VAL A 175 -6.44 -2.56 20.42
C VAL A 175 -7.12 -1.19 20.54
N GLY A 176 -7.46 -0.57 19.41
CA GLY A 176 -8.22 0.69 19.37
C GLY A 176 -9.57 0.64 20.10
N GLN A 177 -10.31 -0.46 19.95
CA GLN A 177 -11.55 -0.72 20.67
C GLN A 177 -11.35 -0.77 22.21
N PHE A 178 -10.26 -1.37 22.70
CA PHE A 178 -9.93 -1.36 24.13
C PHE A 178 -9.60 0.04 24.68
N TYR A 179 -9.28 0.98 23.80
CA TYR A 179 -9.08 2.41 24.10
C TYR A 179 -10.28 3.28 23.68
N GLU A 180 -11.47 2.68 23.50
CA GLU A 180 -12.73 3.36 23.15
C GLU A 180 -12.64 4.25 21.89
N GLY A 181 -11.78 3.90 20.93
CA GLY A 181 -11.58 4.68 19.70
C GLY A 181 -10.69 5.91 19.85
N GLN A 182 -10.10 6.13 21.04
CA GLN A 182 -9.38 7.37 21.36
C GLN A 182 -7.89 7.35 20.97
N LEU A 183 -7.42 6.30 20.28
CA LEU A 183 -6.08 6.27 19.67
C LEU A 183 -5.98 7.24 18.50
N GLY A 184 -4.78 7.80 18.27
CA GLY A 184 -4.55 8.81 17.23
C GLY A 184 -4.90 8.36 15.80
N ARG A 185 -4.36 7.21 15.37
CA ARG A 185 -4.59 6.70 14.00
C ARG A 185 -4.40 5.19 13.89
N ILE A 186 -5.19 4.55 13.02
CA ILE A 186 -4.90 3.21 12.51
C ILE A 186 -4.81 3.25 10.98
N THR A 187 -3.76 2.66 10.42
CA THR A 187 -3.63 2.40 8.99
C THR A 187 -3.67 0.89 8.75
N GLY A 188 -4.74 0.39 8.14
CA GLY A 188 -4.87 -1.00 7.71
C GLY A 188 -4.23 -1.21 6.33
N LEU A 189 -3.18 -2.01 6.25
CA LEU A 189 -2.47 -2.35 5.01
C LEU A 189 -2.92 -3.74 4.54
N ASP A 190 -3.87 -3.72 3.59
CA ASP A 190 -4.67 -4.84 3.11
C ASP A 190 -5.14 -5.79 4.24
N PRO A 191 -6.10 -5.34 5.08
CA PRO A 191 -6.61 -6.12 6.20
C PRO A 191 -7.13 -7.49 5.74
N ALA A 192 -6.96 -8.54 6.55
CA ALA A 192 -7.24 -9.90 6.12
C ALA A 192 -8.75 -10.17 5.90
N GLY A 193 -9.10 -10.76 4.77
CA GLY A 193 -10.48 -11.10 4.41
C GLY A 193 -11.05 -12.35 5.08
N PRO A 194 -10.34 -13.49 5.16
CA PRO A 194 -10.82 -14.70 5.82
C PRO A 194 -11.08 -14.47 7.31
N GLU A 195 -12.16 -15.08 7.83
CA GLU A 195 -12.81 -14.77 9.12
C GLU A 195 -13.42 -13.36 9.22
N TYR A 196 -12.69 -12.29 8.88
CA TYR A 196 -13.12 -10.92 9.20
C TYR A 196 -14.15 -10.28 8.24
N THR A 197 -14.27 -10.74 6.99
CA THR A 197 -15.23 -10.15 6.00
C THR A 197 -16.69 -10.20 6.45
N ARG A 198 -17.04 -11.13 7.35
CA ARG A 198 -18.40 -11.31 7.90
C ARG A 198 -18.48 -11.12 9.41
N ALA A 199 -17.38 -10.76 10.04
CA ALA A 199 -17.29 -10.55 11.48
C ALA A 199 -18.03 -9.26 11.89
N SER A 200 -18.44 -9.18 13.16
CA SER A 200 -19.04 -7.97 13.73
C SER A 200 -18.01 -6.83 13.78
N LEU A 201 -18.42 -5.62 14.14
CA LEU A 201 -17.51 -4.47 14.21
C LEU A 201 -16.40 -4.73 15.25
N GLU A 202 -16.83 -5.22 16.41
CA GLU A 202 -16.04 -5.58 17.60
C GLU A 202 -15.03 -6.72 17.38
N GLU A 203 -15.10 -7.40 16.24
CA GLU A 203 -14.24 -8.55 15.90
C GLU A 203 -13.17 -8.20 14.86
N ARG A 204 -13.20 -7.02 14.23
CA ARG A 204 -12.33 -6.65 13.09
C ARG A 204 -11.75 -5.24 13.26
N LEU A 205 -11.32 -4.67 12.13
CA LEU A 205 -10.99 -3.24 12.03
C LEU A 205 -12.26 -2.51 11.57
N ASP A 206 -12.59 -1.39 12.20
CA ASP A 206 -13.65 -0.49 11.75
C ASP A 206 -13.33 0.99 12.05
N PRO A 207 -14.03 1.96 11.43
CA PRO A 207 -13.78 3.39 11.63
C PRO A 207 -13.75 3.84 13.10
N GLY A 208 -14.52 3.19 13.98
CA GLY A 208 -14.60 3.53 15.40
C GLY A 208 -13.37 3.20 16.24
N ASP A 209 -12.38 2.48 15.70
CA ASP A 209 -11.21 2.02 16.48
C ASP A 209 -10.15 3.12 16.74
N ALA A 210 -10.22 4.26 16.06
CA ALA A 210 -9.32 5.39 16.28
C ALA A 210 -9.94 6.72 15.84
N LEU A 211 -9.40 7.84 16.34
CA LEU A 211 -9.72 9.20 15.89
C LEU A 211 -9.56 9.37 14.37
N PHE A 212 -8.70 8.57 13.74
CA PHE A 212 -8.71 8.37 12.29
C PHE A 212 -8.24 6.97 11.87
N VAL A 213 -9.15 6.13 11.40
CA VAL A 213 -8.84 4.90 10.65
C VAL A 213 -8.82 5.13 9.13
N GLU A 214 -7.82 4.58 8.44
CA GLU A 214 -7.81 4.40 6.98
C GLU A 214 -7.44 2.95 6.61
N ALA A 215 -7.82 2.50 5.41
CA ALA A 215 -7.44 1.20 4.88
C ALA A 215 -6.98 1.27 3.43
N ILE A 216 -6.00 0.44 3.06
CA ILE A 216 -5.48 0.33 1.70
C ILE A 216 -5.76 -1.09 1.22
N HIS A 217 -6.71 -1.22 0.30
CA HIS A 217 -7.17 -2.48 -0.25
C HIS A 217 -6.45 -2.78 -1.57
N THR A 218 -5.81 -3.95 -1.63
CA THR A 218 -5.04 -4.40 -2.79
C THR A 218 -5.24 -5.88 -3.17
N ASP A 219 -5.97 -6.69 -2.39
CA ASP A 219 -6.22 -8.12 -2.72
C ASP A 219 -7.63 -8.62 -2.34
N THR A 220 -8.66 -7.77 -2.51
CA THR A 220 -10.01 -8.03 -1.96
C THR A 220 -10.72 -9.26 -2.52
N ASP A 221 -10.38 -9.72 -3.72
CA ASP A 221 -10.94 -10.95 -4.28
C ASP A 221 -10.28 -12.23 -3.74
N ASN A 222 -9.12 -12.12 -3.06
CA ASN A 222 -8.35 -13.24 -2.51
C ASN A 222 -8.09 -13.10 -0.99
N LEU A 223 -6.94 -12.59 -0.53
CA LEU A 223 -6.56 -12.54 0.89
C LEU A 223 -7.06 -11.30 1.64
N GLY A 224 -7.35 -10.20 0.94
CA GLY A 224 -7.79 -8.93 1.51
C GLY A 224 -9.28 -8.88 1.85
N ILE A 225 -9.67 -7.99 2.76
CA ILE A 225 -11.07 -7.81 3.18
C ILE A 225 -11.90 -7.10 2.11
N ARG A 226 -13.07 -7.67 1.79
CA ARG A 226 -13.97 -7.20 0.71
C ARG A 226 -14.80 -5.97 1.06
N ILE A 227 -14.91 -5.68 2.35
CA ILE A 227 -15.67 -4.55 2.87
C ILE A 227 -14.71 -3.42 3.27
N PRO A 228 -15.11 -2.16 3.12
CA PRO A 228 -14.40 -1.03 3.72
C PRO A 228 -14.43 -1.13 5.25
N VAL A 229 -13.38 -0.56 5.87
CA VAL A 229 -13.09 -0.66 7.30
C VAL A 229 -12.49 0.62 7.89
N GLY A 230 -12.33 1.70 7.12
CA GLY A 230 -11.86 3.00 7.63
C GLY A 230 -12.81 4.16 7.33
N HIS A 231 -12.45 5.35 7.83
CA HIS A 231 -13.06 6.60 7.36
C HIS A 231 -12.70 6.87 5.89
N VAL A 232 -11.52 6.39 5.45
CA VAL A 232 -11.05 6.48 4.07
C VAL A 232 -10.48 5.11 3.64
N ASP A 233 -11.05 4.53 2.60
CA ASP A 233 -10.69 3.22 2.06
C ASP A 233 -10.15 3.37 0.62
N TYR A 234 -8.84 3.18 0.46
CA TYR A 234 -8.13 3.28 -0.81
C TYR A 234 -8.21 1.94 -1.57
N PHE A 235 -9.05 1.87 -2.60
CA PHE A 235 -9.16 0.71 -3.48
C PHE A 235 -8.20 0.87 -4.68
N VAL A 236 -6.95 0.45 -4.48
CA VAL A 236 -5.86 0.70 -5.45
C VAL A 236 -6.02 -0.20 -6.66
N ASN A 237 -6.04 0.37 -7.86
CA ASN A 237 -6.35 -0.33 -9.12
C ASN A 237 -7.71 -1.06 -9.10
N GLY A 238 -8.62 -0.65 -8.19
CA GLY A 238 -9.90 -1.33 -7.93
C GLY A 238 -9.91 -2.22 -6.69
N GLY A 239 -8.74 -2.44 -6.07
CA GLY A 239 -8.56 -3.29 -4.88
C GLY A 239 -8.48 -4.79 -5.19
N GLN A 240 -8.17 -5.16 -6.43
CA GLN A 240 -8.04 -6.54 -6.92
C GLN A 240 -6.66 -6.68 -7.59
N ASP A 241 -6.56 -7.15 -8.83
CA ASP A 241 -5.29 -7.30 -9.54
C ASP A 241 -4.41 -6.02 -9.56
N GLN A 242 -3.20 -6.11 -9.01
CA GLN A 242 -2.23 -5.02 -8.96
C GLN A 242 -1.23 -5.12 -10.13
N PRO A 243 -0.93 -4.02 -10.84
CA PRO A 243 0.00 -4.04 -11.97
C PRO A 243 1.35 -4.69 -11.65
N GLY A 244 1.75 -5.67 -12.44
CA GLY A 244 3.01 -6.40 -12.28
C GLY A 244 3.00 -7.53 -11.26
N CYS A 245 1.87 -7.82 -10.61
CA CYS A 245 1.67 -9.09 -9.91
C CYS A 245 1.31 -10.23 -10.88
N PRO A 246 1.56 -11.50 -10.53
CA PRO A 246 1.29 -12.63 -11.42
C PRO A 246 -0.21 -12.91 -11.52
N LEU A 247 -0.75 -13.00 -12.74
CA LEU A 247 -2.19 -13.29 -12.98
C LEU A 247 -2.53 -14.79 -13.02
N PHE A 248 -1.58 -15.68 -12.76
CA PHE A 248 -1.77 -17.13 -12.93
C PHE A 248 -1.24 -17.96 -11.75
N ILE A 249 -2.05 -18.91 -11.31
CA ILE A 249 -1.79 -19.82 -10.17
C ILE A 249 -0.45 -20.58 -10.24
N TYR A 250 0.11 -20.78 -11.44
CA TYR A 250 1.41 -21.43 -11.63
C TYR A 250 2.59 -20.65 -11.04
N ALA A 251 2.43 -19.36 -10.72
CA ALA A 251 3.41 -18.58 -9.95
C ALA A 251 3.39 -18.91 -8.44
N GLY A 252 2.54 -19.85 -7.99
CA GLY A 252 2.56 -20.42 -6.66
C GLY A 252 2.33 -19.38 -5.56
N TYR A 253 3.17 -19.37 -4.53
CA TYR A 253 3.05 -18.41 -3.42
C TYR A 253 3.11 -16.95 -3.89
N SER A 254 3.80 -16.64 -5.00
CA SER A 254 3.88 -15.29 -5.54
C SER A 254 2.55 -14.80 -6.13
N TYR A 255 1.73 -15.70 -6.68
CA TYR A 255 0.36 -15.38 -7.11
C TYR A 255 -0.52 -14.99 -5.92
N LEU A 256 -0.39 -15.69 -4.79
CA LEU A 256 -1.25 -15.46 -3.62
C LEU A 256 -0.86 -14.22 -2.80
N ILE A 257 0.41 -13.78 -2.85
CA ILE A 257 0.95 -12.80 -1.89
C ILE A 257 1.33 -11.45 -2.50
N CYS A 258 1.47 -11.34 -3.82
CA CYS A 258 1.99 -10.13 -4.45
C CYS A 258 1.02 -8.94 -4.28
N ASP A 259 -0.25 -9.17 -4.59
CA ASP A 259 -1.32 -8.18 -4.49
C ASP A 259 -1.58 -7.81 -3.03
N HIS A 260 -1.64 -8.80 -2.13
CA HIS A 260 -1.74 -8.58 -0.68
C HIS A 260 -0.60 -7.70 -0.13
N MET A 261 0.63 -7.93 -0.59
CA MET A 261 1.80 -7.14 -0.19
C MET A 261 1.92 -5.78 -0.88
N ARG A 262 1.06 -5.47 -1.88
CA ARG A 262 1.11 -4.19 -2.59
C ARG A 262 0.81 -3.02 -1.66
N ALA A 263 -0.14 -3.13 -0.74
CA ALA A 263 -0.47 -2.07 0.22
C ALA A 263 0.76 -1.61 1.01
N VAL A 264 1.58 -2.54 1.49
CA VAL A 264 2.83 -2.22 2.21
C VAL A 264 3.83 -1.51 1.30
N HIS A 265 4.05 -2.01 0.08
CA HIS A 265 4.97 -1.38 -0.86
C HIS A 265 4.53 0.02 -1.30
N LEU A 266 3.21 0.26 -1.44
CA LEU A 266 2.66 1.58 -1.73
C LEU A 266 2.87 2.54 -0.56
N TYR A 267 2.61 2.10 0.67
CA TYR A 267 2.80 2.93 1.86
C TYR A 267 4.28 3.30 2.05
N ILE A 268 5.20 2.33 1.97
CA ILE A 268 6.66 2.59 1.97
C ILE A 268 7.03 3.60 0.88
N SER A 269 6.55 3.38 -0.36
CA SER A 269 6.86 4.26 -1.48
C SER A 269 6.35 5.69 -1.27
N ALA A 270 5.19 5.88 -0.63
CA ALA A 270 4.63 7.19 -0.31
C ALA A 270 5.38 7.94 0.80
N LEU A 271 6.14 7.23 1.64
CA LEU A 271 7.03 7.81 2.65
C LEU A 271 8.39 8.21 2.05
N GLU A 272 8.92 7.42 1.11
CA GLU A 272 10.26 7.62 0.56
C GLU A 272 10.33 8.46 -0.72
N ASN A 273 9.22 8.62 -1.46
CA ASN A 273 9.21 9.23 -2.79
C ASN A 273 8.29 10.44 -2.89
N SER A 274 8.63 11.37 -3.77
CA SER A 274 7.86 12.60 -4.02
C SER A 274 6.57 12.39 -4.83
N CYS A 275 6.28 11.19 -5.32
CA CYS A 275 5.05 10.96 -6.08
C CYS A 275 3.83 10.97 -5.16
N PRO A 276 2.87 11.90 -5.36
CA PRO A 276 1.64 11.88 -4.59
C PRO A 276 0.74 10.76 -5.12
N LEU A 277 0.56 9.69 -4.34
CA LEU A 277 -0.41 8.62 -4.64
C LEU A 277 -1.84 9.11 -4.36
N VAL A 278 -2.30 10.05 -5.19
CA VAL A 278 -3.61 10.72 -5.08
C VAL A 278 -4.75 9.77 -5.44
N ALA A 279 -5.81 9.80 -4.64
CA ALA A 279 -7.04 9.06 -4.88
C ALA A 279 -8.27 9.99 -4.95
N PHE A 280 -9.32 9.50 -5.60
CA PHE A 280 -10.53 10.27 -5.89
C PHE A 280 -11.76 9.60 -5.26
N PRO A 281 -12.58 10.32 -4.48
CA PRO A 281 -13.81 9.78 -3.90
C PRO A 281 -14.78 9.35 -5.00
N CYS A 282 -15.29 8.13 -4.94
CA CYS A 282 -16.22 7.64 -5.95
C CYS A 282 -17.11 6.51 -5.42
N ALA A 283 -18.27 6.31 -6.04
CA ALA A 283 -19.21 5.25 -5.64
C ALA A 283 -18.68 3.83 -5.92
N ASN A 284 -17.84 3.66 -6.95
CA ASN A 284 -17.16 2.41 -7.30
C ASN A 284 -16.08 2.65 -8.37
N TYR A 285 -15.17 1.70 -8.53
CA TYR A 285 -14.06 1.79 -9.48
C TYR A 285 -14.49 1.95 -10.94
N LYS A 286 -15.60 1.33 -11.36
CA LYS A 286 -16.15 1.49 -12.72
C LYS A 286 -16.61 2.93 -12.98
N ALA A 287 -17.22 3.58 -12.00
CA ALA A 287 -17.62 4.98 -12.10
C ALA A 287 -16.41 5.93 -12.14
N PHE A 288 -15.35 5.61 -11.39
CA PHE A 288 -14.07 6.31 -11.43
C PHE A 288 -13.43 6.23 -12.82
N LEU A 289 -13.23 5.01 -13.36
CA LEU A 289 -12.68 4.80 -14.70
C LEU A 289 -13.52 5.44 -15.82
N ALA A 290 -14.84 5.56 -15.64
CA ALA A 290 -15.74 6.25 -16.57
C ALA A 290 -15.75 7.79 -16.43
N GLY A 291 -14.90 8.38 -15.59
CA GLY A 291 -14.79 9.84 -15.44
C GLY A 291 -16.02 10.49 -14.81
N HIS A 292 -16.71 9.79 -13.89
CA HIS A 292 -17.82 10.37 -13.12
C HIS A 292 -17.35 11.07 -11.83
N CYS A 293 -16.10 10.86 -11.42
CA CYS A 293 -15.51 11.36 -10.18
C CYS A 293 -14.21 12.10 -10.54
N LEU A 294 -14.28 13.43 -10.62
CA LEU A 294 -13.25 14.26 -11.28
C LEU A 294 -12.55 15.24 -10.33
N ASP A 295 -13.15 15.51 -9.19
CA ASP A 295 -12.64 16.39 -8.14
C ASP A 295 -12.67 15.66 -6.79
N CYS A 296 -12.30 16.38 -5.73
CA CYS A 296 -12.33 15.89 -4.36
C CYS A 296 -13.06 16.89 -3.44
N PHE A 297 -14.15 17.51 -3.92
CA PHE A 297 -14.90 18.52 -3.17
C PHE A 297 -15.53 17.93 -1.90
N ASN A 298 -16.27 16.82 -2.04
CA ASN A 298 -16.90 16.15 -0.92
C ASN A 298 -16.23 14.78 -0.68
N PRO A 299 -15.73 14.45 0.53
CA PRO A 299 -15.64 15.26 1.76
C PRO A 299 -14.32 16.05 1.95
N PHE A 300 -13.45 16.12 0.94
CA PHE A 300 -12.06 16.60 1.12
C PHE A 300 -11.84 18.10 0.82
N MET A 301 -12.88 18.88 0.54
CA MET A 301 -12.81 20.32 0.24
C MET A 301 -11.74 20.66 -0.82
N LEU A 302 -11.77 19.94 -1.95
CA LEU A 302 -10.85 20.00 -3.10
C LEU A 302 -9.42 19.51 -2.83
N SER A 303 -9.11 19.06 -1.62
CA SER A 303 -7.79 18.58 -1.20
C SER A 303 -7.70 17.06 -1.28
N CYS A 304 -7.54 16.51 -2.48
CA CYS A 304 -7.62 15.06 -2.71
C CYS A 304 -6.76 14.22 -1.74
N PRO A 305 -7.32 13.12 -1.20
CA PRO A 305 -6.62 12.21 -0.30
C PRO A 305 -5.44 11.55 -1.03
N ARG A 306 -4.40 11.20 -0.27
CA ARG A 306 -3.23 10.47 -0.78
C ARG A 306 -2.71 9.51 0.28
N ILE A 307 -2.23 8.35 -0.16
CA ILE A 307 -1.58 7.37 0.70
C ILE A 307 -0.34 8.01 1.37
N GLY A 308 -0.11 7.72 2.66
CA GLY A 308 1.05 8.17 3.44
C GLY A 308 0.67 8.93 4.72
N LEU A 309 1.66 9.58 5.35
CA LEU A 309 1.46 10.34 6.60
C LEU A 309 0.79 11.71 6.33
N VAL A 310 -0.49 11.67 5.96
CA VAL A 310 -1.36 12.86 5.87
C VAL A 310 -2.27 12.93 7.09
N GLU A 311 -2.35 14.09 7.73
CA GLU A 311 -3.29 14.36 8.82
C GLU A 311 -4.74 14.08 8.39
N GLN A 312 -5.44 13.24 9.15
CA GLN A 312 -6.81 12.74 8.85
C GLN A 312 -7.05 12.32 7.38
N GLY A 313 -6.02 11.80 6.69
CA GLY A 313 -6.09 11.43 5.27
C GLY A 313 -6.39 12.60 4.31
N GLY A 314 -6.35 13.85 4.79
CA GLY A 314 -6.77 15.04 4.06
C GLY A 314 -8.26 15.38 4.17
N VAL A 315 -9.04 14.67 5.00
CA VAL A 315 -10.42 15.04 5.34
C VAL A 315 -10.42 16.38 6.08
N LYS A 316 -11.40 17.24 5.81
CA LYS A 316 -11.51 18.60 6.39
C LYS A 316 -12.91 18.94 6.90
N ILE A 317 -13.72 17.93 7.15
CA ILE A 317 -15.10 18.08 7.64
C ILE A 317 -15.25 17.41 9.00
N GLU A 318 -16.10 17.99 9.83
CA GLU A 318 -16.50 17.45 11.13
C GLU A 318 -18.04 17.32 11.17
N PRO A 319 -18.59 16.21 11.70
CA PRO A 319 -17.89 14.98 12.08
C PRO A 319 -17.24 14.29 10.86
N LEU A 320 -16.24 13.45 11.13
CA LEU A 320 -15.61 12.64 10.08
C LEU A 320 -16.66 11.78 9.35
N PRO A 321 -16.50 11.56 8.03
CA PRO A 321 -17.38 10.68 7.27
C PRO A 321 -17.20 9.23 7.75
N LYS A 322 -18.31 8.52 7.99
CA LYS A 322 -18.28 7.14 8.48
C LYS A 322 -17.48 6.19 7.58
N GLU A 323 -17.55 6.37 6.27
CA GLU A 323 -16.90 5.53 5.25
C GLU A 323 -16.74 6.37 3.97
N VAL A 324 -15.56 6.35 3.35
CA VAL A 324 -15.31 7.01 2.05
C VAL A 324 -14.43 6.13 1.19
N ARG A 325 -14.99 5.61 0.09
CA ARG A 325 -14.24 4.82 -0.89
C ARG A 325 -13.53 5.76 -1.87
N VAL A 326 -12.23 5.63 -1.96
CA VAL A 326 -11.38 6.43 -2.83
C VAL A 326 -10.59 5.54 -3.78
N TYR A 327 -10.48 5.95 -5.03
CA TYR A 327 -9.91 5.13 -6.10
C TYR A 327 -8.72 5.82 -6.74
N LEU A 328 -7.69 5.04 -7.05
CA LEU A 328 -6.52 5.44 -7.81
C LEU A 328 -6.02 4.27 -8.65
N GLN A 329 -5.14 4.58 -9.59
CA GLN A 329 -4.37 3.60 -10.35
C GLN A 329 -2.89 3.79 -10.02
N THR A 330 -2.05 2.80 -10.30
CA THR A 330 -0.60 2.88 -10.11
C THR A 330 0.14 2.24 -11.26
N THR A 331 1.45 2.49 -11.35
CA THR A 331 2.34 1.64 -12.18
C THR A 331 2.72 0.36 -11.42
N SER A 332 3.46 -0.54 -12.09
CA SER A 332 3.82 -1.86 -11.55
C SER A 332 5.03 -1.88 -10.61
N LYS A 333 5.82 -0.81 -10.60
CA LYS A 333 7.09 -0.68 -9.87
C LYS A 333 7.17 0.66 -9.15
N ALA A 334 7.90 0.72 -8.04
CA ALA A 334 8.17 1.96 -7.32
C ALA A 334 8.77 3.01 -8.29
N PRO A 335 8.39 4.31 -8.19
CA PRO A 335 7.57 4.92 -7.14
C PRO A 335 6.04 4.78 -7.32
N TYR A 336 5.57 3.81 -8.13
CA TYR A 336 4.15 3.52 -8.39
C TYR A 336 3.37 4.65 -9.07
N CYS A 337 4.08 5.66 -9.54
CA CYS A 337 3.53 6.94 -9.93
C CYS A 337 2.69 6.88 -11.19
N VAL A 338 1.58 7.62 -11.17
CA VAL A 338 0.76 7.97 -12.33
C VAL A 338 0.23 9.39 -12.16
N HIS A 339 -0.11 10.01 -13.28
CA HIS A 339 -0.92 11.21 -13.37
C HIS A 339 -2.25 10.83 -14.02
N HIS A 340 -3.36 11.06 -13.32
CA HIS A 340 -4.69 10.85 -13.87
C HIS A 340 -5.10 12.02 -14.77
N SER A 341 -5.76 11.71 -15.87
CA SER A 341 -6.37 12.70 -16.76
C SER A 341 -7.74 12.21 -17.22
N LEU A 342 -8.69 13.13 -17.28
CA LEU A 342 -9.97 12.92 -17.94
C LEU A 342 -9.71 13.02 -19.43
N VAL A 343 -10.11 12.02 -20.20
CA VAL A 343 -10.17 12.09 -21.66
C VAL A 343 -11.61 12.11 -22.14
N GLU A 344 -11.88 12.94 -23.15
CA GLU A 344 -13.22 13.12 -23.71
C GLU A 344 -13.17 13.12 -25.24
N PHE A 345 -14.17 12.52 -25.87
CA PHE A 345 -14.37 12.58 -27.32
C PHE A 345 -15.82 12.93 -27.63
N HIS A 346 -16.00 14.00 -28.39
CA HIS A 346 -17.29 14.54 -28.79
C HIS A 346 -17.50 14.31 -30.29
N LEU A 347 -18.37 13.37 -30.65
CA LEU A 347 -18.77 13.14 -32.04
C LEU A 347 -19.40 14.40 -32.64
N GLN A 348 -19.16 14.65 -33.92
CA GLN A 348 -19.85 15.72 -34.66
C GLN A 348 -21.34 15.41 -34.90
N LYS A 349 -21.74 14.14 -34.90
CA LYS A 349 -23.12 13.68 -35.18
C LYS A 349 -23.47 12.45 -34.31
N PRO A 350 -24.72 12.32 -33.83
CA PRO A 350 -25.14 11.13 -33.10
C PRO A 350 -25.08 9.87 -33.98
N ARG A 351 -24.91 8.70 -33.36
CA ARG A 351 -24.87 7.41 -34.07
C ARG A 351 -25.94 6.46 -33.56
N THR A 352 -26.46 5.62 -34.45
CA THR A 352 -27.48 4.60 -34.14
C THR A 352 -26.93 3.39 -33.38
N LYS A 353 -25.60 3.31 -33.21
CA LYS A 353 -24.88 2.24 -32.51
C LYS A 353 -23.83 2.83 -31.59
N ASP A 354 -23.53 2.09 -30.53
CA ASP A 354 -22.45 2.44 -29.60
C ASP A 354 -21.11 2.51 -30.34
N THR A 355 -20.26 3.42 -29.91
CA THR A 355 -18.98 3.74 -30.55
C THR A 355 -17.86 3.62 -29.53
N SER A 356 -17.04 2.58 -29.63
CA SER A 356 -15.85 2.42 -28.79
C SER A 356 -14.62 2.99 -29.48
N ILE A 357 -13.90 3.86 -28.78
CA ILE A 357 -12.63 4.45 -29.24
C ILE A 357 -11.56 4.11 -28.21
N GLU A 358 -10.46 3.55 -28.69
CA GLU A 358 -9.23 3.30 -27.94
C GLU A 358 -8.31 4.52 -28.13
N ILE A 359 -7.83 5.07 -27.03
CA ILE A 359 -7.03 6.30 -26.96
C ILE A 359 -5.73 5.97 -26.24
N ASP A 360 -4.59 6.20 -26.90
CA ASP A 360 -3.27 5.98 -26.31
C ASP A 360 -2.58 7.32 -26.03
N PHE A 361 -2.08 7.51 -24.81
CA PHE A 361 -1.13 8.56 -24.46
C PHE A 361 0.28 8.01 -24.58
N VAL A 362 1.13 8.67 -25.37
CA VAL A 362 2.48 8.22 -25.70
C VAL A 362 3.49 9.28 -25.27
N SER A 363 4.41 8.91 -24.38
CA SER A 363 5.60 9.69 -24.00
C SER A 363 6.88 9.06 -24.58
N SER A 364 8.04 9.55 -24.14
CA SER A 364 9.36 9.01 -24.54
C SER A 364 9.65 7.59 -24.02
N ASN A 365 9.04 7.19 -22.90
CA ASN A 365 9.38 5.96 -22.17
C ASN A 365 8.15 5.08 -21.83
N ALA A 366 6.92 5.55 -22.07
CA ALA A 366 5.70 4.87 -21.71
C ALA A 366 4.59 5.07 -22.75
N THR A 367 3.63 4.14 -22.73
CA THR A 367 2.33 4.31 -23.40
C THR A 367 1.26 3.78 -22.47
N SER A 368 0.23 4.58 -22.23
CA SER A 368 -1.00 4.15 -21.54
C SER A 368 -2.15 4.18 -22.52
N SER A 369 -3.07 3.22 -22.41
CA SER A 369 -4.25 3.12 -23.26
C SER A 369 -5.52 3.16 -22.42
N VAL A 370 -6.56 3.79 -22.94
CA VAL A 370 -7.91 3.80 -22.35
C VAL A 370 -8.96 3.60 -23.43
N LYS A 371 -10.07 2.95 -23.06
CA LYS A 371 -11.23 2.76 -23.94
C LYS A 371 -12.38 3.63 -23.47
N ILE A 372 -12.82 4.56 -24.31
CA ILE A 372 -14.10 5.25 -24.15
C ILE A 372 -15.19 4.52 -24.95
N THR A 373 -16.44 4.62 -24.49
CA THR A 373 -17.61 4.15 -25.25
C THR A 373 -18.68 5.24 -25.24
N ILE A 374 -19.08 5.67 -26.44
CA ILE A 374 -20.14 6.64 -26.68
C ILE A 374 -21.40 5.84 -26.99
N ALA A 375 -22.41 5.91 -26.13
CA ALA A 375 -23.66 5.19 -26.33
C ALA A 375 -24.43 5.70 -27.56
N ARG A 376 -25.28 4.85 -28.16
CA ARG A 376 -26.18 5.24 -29.25
C ARG A 376 -26.98 6.51 -28.89
N GLN A 377 -27.15 7.39 -29.88
CA GLN A 377 -27.76 8.72 -29.77
C GLN A 377 -27.04 9.72 -28.84
N GLN A 378 -25.95 9.34 -28.17
CA GLN A 378 -25.10 10.27 -27.44
C GLN A 378 -23.99 10.85 -28.35
N LEU A 379 -23.48 12.01 -27.95
CA LEU A 379 -22.38 12.69 -28.64
C LEU A 379 -21.04 12.54 -27.89
N GLN A 380 -21.06 12.39 -26.58
CA GLN A 380 -19.87 12.42 -25.72
C GLN A 380 -19.59 11.05 -25.11
N GLY A 381 -18.32 10.65 -25.11
CA GLY A 381 -17.82 9.59 -24.24
C GLY A 381 -16.56 10.07 -23.54
N LYS A 382 -16.38 9.59 -22.32
CA LYS A 382 -15.26 9.97 -21.45
C LYS A 382 -14.75 8.79 -20.63
N ALA A 383 -13.52 8.91 -20.15
CA ALA A 383 -12.89 7.98 -19.22
C ALA A 383 -11.73 8.67 -18.48
N VAL A 384 -11.24 8.05 -17.41
CA VAL A 384 -9.95 8.40 -16.78
C VAL A 384 -8.85 7.56 -17.40
N ILE A 385 -7.75 8.20 -17.79
CA ILE A 385 -6.48 7.56 -18.13
C ILE A 385 -5.44 7.86 -17.05
N ALA A 386 -4.68 6.86 -16.64
CA ALA A 386 -3.52 7.01 -15.77
C ALA A 386 -2.24 6.80 -16.59
N HIS A 387 -1.31 7.74 -16.51
CA HIS A 387 -0.05 7.68 -17.26
C HIS A 387 1.17 7.99 -16.37
N PRO A 388 2.32 7.30 -16.49
CA PRO A 388 3.45 7.45 -15.57
C PRO A 388 4.08 8.85 -15.56
N ASN A 389 3.99 9.57 -16.69
CA ASN A 389 4.54 10.92 -16.86
C ASN A 389 3.39 11.94 -16.92
N PRO A 390 3.59 13.19 -16.48
CA PRO A 390 2.55 14.21 -16.46
C PRO A 390 2.08 14.61 -17.88
N PRO A 391 0.88 15.21 -18.04
CA PRO A 391 0.31 15.53 -19.35
C PRO A 391 1.18 16.38 -20.28
N CYS A 392 2.07 17.22 -19.74
CA CYS A 392 3.01 18.02 -20.54
C CYS A 392 4.18 17.22 -21.15
N GLN A 393 4.39 15.97 -20.71
CA GLN A 393 5.37 15.03 -21.26
C GLN A 393 4.74 14.00 -22.22
N ILE A 394 3.46 14.16 -22.57
CA ILE A 394 2.81 13.38 -23.63
C ILE A 394 3.18 14.01 -24.97
N ASN A 395 3.89 13.26 -25.80
CA ASN A 395 4.36 13.72 -27.11
C ASN A 395 3.30 13.52 -28.20
N GLN A 396 2.44 12.52 -28.04
CA GLN A 396 1.51 12.07 -29.05
C GLN A 396 0.29 11.41 -28.41
N VAL A 397 -0.90 11.71 -28.95
CA VAL A 397 -2.12 10.95 -28.68
C VAL A 397 -2.46 10.13 -29.92
N LYS A 398 -2.73 8.83 -29.74
CA LYS A 398 -3.20 7.93 -30.80
C LYS A 398 -4.66 7.56 -30.56
N PHE A 399 -5.37 7.32 -31.65
CA PHE A 399 -6.79 6.99 -31.64
C PHE A 399 -7.07 5.82 -32.56
N LYS A 400 -7.94 4.90 -32.12
CA LYS A 400 -8.34 3.72 -32.90
C LYS A 400 -9.82 3.42 -32.66
N LEU A 401 -10.60 3.48 -33.74
CA LEU A 401 -12.01 3.09 -33.72
C LEU A 401 -12.10 1.56 -33.58
N GLN A 402 -12.63 1.08 -32.45
CA GLN A 402 -12.82 -0.36 -32.23
C GLN A 402 -14.05 -0.85 -32.98
N ALA A 403 -13.82 -1.55 -34.09
CA ALA A 403 -14.82 -2.21 -34.92
C ALA A 403 -14.29 -3.57 -35.40
N SER A 404 -15.19 -4.46 -35.84
CA SER A 404 -14.79 -5.76 -36.40
C SER A 404 -14.16 -5.57 -37.78
N CYS A 405 -12.86 -5.84 -37.87
CA CYS A 405 -12.08 -5.68 -39.09
C CYS A 405 -12.28 -6.83 -40.09
N GLN A 406 -13.49 -6.89 -40.66
CA GLN A 406 -13.80 -7.81 -41.77
C GLN A 406 -13.08 -7.34 -43.04
N VAL A 407 -12.08 -8.13 -43.48
CA VAL A 407 -11.19 -7.82 -44.61
C VAL A 407 -11.95 -7.51 -45.91
N TRP A 408 -13.15 -8.08 -46.08
CA TRP A 408 -13.96 -7.99 -47.29
C TRP A 408 -14.85 -6.73 -47.40
N ARG A 409 -14.99 -5.92 -46.34
CA ARG A 409 -15.80 -4.68 -46.42
C ARG A 409 -15.03 -3.54 -47.10
N ARG A 410 -15.58 -3.07 -48.22
CA ARG A 410 -15.09 -1.86 -48.93
C ARG A 410 -15.56 -0.58 -48.23
N ASP A 411 -16.83 -0.51 -47.86
CA ASP A 411 -17.39 0.62 -47.10
C ASP A 411 -17.07 0.46 -45.61
N ARG A 412 -16.05 1.20 -45.17
CA ARG A 412 -15.63 1.28 -43.76
C ARG A 412 -16.28 2.47 -43.10
N THR A 413 -16.74 2.31 -41.87
CA THR A 413 -17.29 3.45 -41.15
C THR A 413 -16.20 4.47 -40.85
N THR A 414 -16.53 5.74 -41.06
CA THR A 414 -15.72 6.89 -40.62
C THR A 414 -16.55 7.71 -39.64
N ILE A 415 -15.91 8.15 -38.56
CA ILE A 415 -16.47 9.11 -37.59
C ILE A 415 -15.54 10.30 -37.47
N ALA A 416 -16.07 11.46 -37.12
CA ALA A 416 -15.28 12.65 -36.82
C ALA A 416 -15.75 13.24 -35.49
N GLY A 417 -14.81 13.78 -34.71
CA GLY A 417 -15.11 14.36 -33.41
C GLY A 417 -13.96 15.16 -32.80
N LYS A 418 -14.28 15.96 -31.79
CA LYS A 418 -13.31 16.75 -31.03
C LYS A 418 -12.81 15.94 -29.85
N PHE A 419 -11.48 15.84 -29.71
CA PHE A 419 -10.85 15.24 -28.53
C PHE A 419 -10.40 16.34 -27.56
N CYS A 420 -10.65 16.13 -26.27
CA CYS A 420 -10.21 16.98 -25.17
C CYS A 420 -9.66 16.14 -24.01
N THR A 421 -8.78 16.73 -23.20
CA THR A 421 -8.25 16.13 -21.97
C THR A 421 -7.98 17.17 -20.90
N ALA A 422 -8.12 16.79 -19.63
CA ALA A 422 -7.81 17.63 -18.48
C ALA A 422 -7.07 16.81 -17.39
N PRO A 423 -6.02 17.34 -16.74
CA PRO A 423 -5.44 16.69 -15.56
C PRO A 423 -6.46 16.66 -14.41
N LEU A 424 -6.49 15.56 -13.65
CA LEU A 424 -7.24 15.51 -12.40
C LEU A 424 -6.42 16.10 -11.23
N PRO A 425 -7.06 16.70 -10.21
CA PRO A 425 -8.49 16.99 -10.13
C PRO A 425 -8.91 18.13 -11.06
N VAL A 426 -10.09 17.99 -11.66
CA VAL A 426 -10.68 18.98 -12.59
C VAL A 426 -11.39 20.08 -11.78
N ASN A 427 -10.60 20.88 -11.06
CA ASN A 427 -11.10 21.97 -10.22
C ASN A 427 -11.43 23.26 -11.02
N ASP A 428 -10.93 23.38 -12.25
CA ASP A 428 -11.20 24.50 -13.17
C ASP A 428 -11.13 24.00 -14.63
N ASN A 429 -12.14 24.35 -15.43
CA ASN A 429 -12.21 24.07 -16.86
C ASN A 429 -11.08 24.74 -17.67
N GLN A 430 -10.38 25.74 -17.14
CA GLN A 430 -9.22 26.37 -17.79
C GLN A 430 -8.07 25.37 -18.09
N LYS A 431 -8.02 24.22 -17.40
CA LYS A 431 -7.00 23.18 -17.65
C LYS A 431 -7.38 22.17 -18.74
N THR A 432 -8.57 22.28 -19.31
CA THR A 432 -9.02 21.38 -20.39
C THR A 432 -8.42 21.80 -21.73
N VAL A 433 -7.55 20.96 -22.28
CA VAL A 433 -6.90 21.18 -23.58
C VAL A 433 -7.54 20.26 -24.62
N CYS A 434 -7.80 20.78 -25.81
CA CYS A 434 -8.36 20.01 -26.92
C CYS A 434 -7.44 20.05 -28.14
N LEU A 435 -7.55 19.05 -29.01
CA LEU A 435 -6.97 19.17 -30.36
C LEU A 435 -7.67 20.32 -31.12
N PRO A 436 -6.92 21.13 -31.90
CA PRO A 436 -7.48 22.26 -32.62
C PRO A 436 -8.45 21.80 -33.71
N GLU A 437 -8.07 20.76 -34.44
CA GLU A 437 -8.85 20.17 -35.53
C GLU A 437 -9.59 18.89 -35.09
N PRO A 438 -10.80 18.62 -35.63
CA PRO A 438 -11.50 17.36 -35.39
C PRO A 438 -10.72 16.13 -35.87
N VAL A 439 -10.65 15.11 -35.03
CA VAL A 439 -10.04 13.82 -35.34
C VAL A 439 -11.00 13.00 -36.19
N SER A 440 -10.58 12.62 -37.39
CA SER A 440 -11.32 11.73 -38.29
C SER A 440 -10.82 10.28 -38.14
N LEU A 441 -11.65 9.38 -37.64
CA LEU A 441 -11.31 7.98 -37.38
C LEU A 441 -12.03 7.06 -38.35
N GLN A 442 -11.27 6.22 -39.05
CA GLN A 442 -11.78 5.18 -39.93
C GLN A 442 -11.55 3.80 -39.31
N GLU A 443 -12.49 2.86 -39.52
CA GLU A 443 -12.34 1.48 -39.04
C GLU A 443 -11.01 0.84 -39.53
N CYS A 444 -10.36 0.14 -38.60
CA CYS A 444 -9.09 -0.58 -38.83
C CYS A 444 -7.90 0.30 -39.20
N ARG A 445 -7.93 1.59 -38.84
CA ARG A 445 -6.79 2.50 -38.90
C ARG A 445 -6.58 3.16 -37.54
N SER A 446 -5.32 3.27 -37.13
CA SER A 446 -4.92 4.12 -36.02
C SER A 446 -4.54 5.49 -36.56
N VAL A 447 -5.00 6.55 -35.90
CA VAL A 447 -4.69 7.95 -36.25
C VAL A 447 -3.83 8.55 -35.14
N ALA A 448 -2.87 9.38 -35.54
CA ALA A 448 -1.80 9.88 -34.70
C ALA A 448 -1.78 11.41 -34.73
N HIS A 449 -1.86 12.04 -33.56
CA HIS A 449 -1.74 13.50 -33.43
C HIS A 449 -0.62 13.84 -32.46
N ASN A 450 0.26 14.76 -32.86
CA ASN A 450 1.24 15.34 -31.95
C ASN A 450 0.52 16.11 -30.85
N TRP A 451 0.97 15.91 -29.61
CA TRP A 451 0.43 16.58 -28.45
C TRP A 451 1.46 17.57 -27.89
N LYS A 452 1.00 18.76 -27.51
CA LYS A 452 1.82 19.79 -26.87
C LYS A 452 0.96 20.47 -25.80
N ALA A 453 1.21 20.13 -24.55
CA ALA A 453 0.68 20.84 -23.40
C ALA A 453 1.85 21.45 -22.62
N SER A 454 1.70 22.69 -22.17
CA SER A 454 2.68 23.33 -21.30
C SER A 454 2.75 22.59 -19.96
N CYS A 455 3.94 22.45 -19.38
CA CYS A 455 4.04 22.19 -17.94
C CYS A 455 3.64 23.47 -17.19
N ALA A 456 2.95 23.31 -16.07
CA ALA A 456 2.63 24.38 -15.13
C ALA A 456 3.78 24.60 -14.13
#